data_AF-A0AAU4I9Q7-F1
#
_entry.id   AF-A0AAU4I9Q7-F1
#
_cell.length_a   1.000
_cell.length_b   1.000
_cell.length_c   1.000
_cell.angle_alpha   90.00
_cell.angle_beta   90.00
_cell.angle_gamma   90.00
#
_symmetry.space_group_name_H-M   'P 1'
#
loop_
_entity.id
_entity.type
_entity.pdbx_description
1 polymer ?
#
loop_
_entity_poly.entity_id
_entity_poly.type
_entity_poly.pdbx_seq_one_letter_code
_entity_poly.pdbx_strand_id
1 'polypeptide(L)'
;MADAVPVRCPACLRENGYAVPVFPCACGNPVTPPLDLTSPPRELTHRTWTQSWVAVRCEACGRESEWPHPEVGCTSCGTVVLVPVHPLAPVGGVPRTAAAAQPPGSQPPGSPLTGSAPRAAESPGWPVSPAGPAAAGPGPGPARDPSDTPGSRTPADPAVPRPDFRPVTIRTARDAVVTAALYLRWLGFQDVRQPDGRPIPSTAVDLRAPGLVAQVDPTTAPAGLRAVECVWLNGLTACATSVYFSLAGYTEDARARADDLGIPLFVMDLTGMPQPVNDPAEDLLGMGA
;
A
#
# COMPACT_ATOMS: atom_id res chain seq x y z
N MET A 1 -13.17 -35.19 7.09
CA MET A 1 -14.01 -34.32 7.94
C MET A 1 -13.03 -33.50 8.75
N ALA A 2 -12.98 -32.17 8.56
CA ALA A 2 -12.08 -31.35 9.37
C ALA A 2 -12.59 -31.39 10.83
N ASP A 3 -11.72 -31.76 11.75
CA ASP A 3 -12.06 -31.79 13.18
C ASP A 3 -12.34 -30.35 13.63
N ALA A 4 -13.52 -30.10 14.19
CA ALA A 4 -13.94 -28.76 14.55
C ALA A 4 -13.56 -28.49 16.01
N VAL A 5 -12.83 -27.40 16.24
CA VAL A 5 -12.39 -27.00 17.58
C VAL A 5 -13.47 -26.18 18.26
N PRO A 6 -13.82 -26.45 19.53
CA PRO A 6 -14.80 -25.66 20.26
C PRO A 6 -14.24 -24.28 20.65
N VAL A 7 -14.97 -23.21 20.32
CA VAL A 7 -14.66 -21.83 20.68
C VAL A 7 -15.85 -21.21 21.43
N ARG A 8 -15.63 -20.79 22.68
CA ARG A 8 -16.66 -20.12 23.49
C ARG A 8 -16.81 -18.65 23.11
N CYS A 9 -18.04 -18.21 22.88
CA CYS A 9 -18.35 -16.81 22.67
C CYS A 9 -18.18 -16.02 23.97
N PRO A 10 -17.39 -14.94 24.01
CA PRO A 10 -17.22 -14.13 25.22
C PRO A 10 -18.49 -13.38 25.64
N ALA A 11 -19.42 -13.12 24.71
CA ALA A 11 -20.66 -12.38 24.99
C ALA A 11 -21.77 -13.24 25.59
N CYS A 12 -21.96 -14.47 25.11
CA CYS A 12 -23.07 -15.35 25.53
C CYS A 12 -22.63 -16.74 26.05
N LEU A 13 -21.33 -17.00 26.09
CA LEU A 13 -20.70 -18.24 26.57
C LEU A 13 -21.06 -19.53 25.80
N ARG A 14 -21.84 -19.43 24.71
CA ARG A 14 -22.13 -20.54 23.81
C ARG A 14 -20.87 -21.01 23.09
N GLU A 15 -20.73 -22.32 22.98
CA GLU A 15 -19.68 -22.96 22.19
C GLU A 15 -20.07 -22.96 20.71
N ASN A 16 -19.12 -22.60 19.85
CA ASN A 16 -19.22 -22.65 18.40
C ASN A 16 -18.11 -23.55 17.88
N GLY A 17 -18.38 -24.35 16.85
CA GLY A 17 -17.35 -25.14 16.17
C GLY A 17 -16.57 -24.27 15.19
N TYR A 18 -15.25 -24.29 15.27
CA TYR A 18 -14.35 -23.63 14.33
C TYR A 18 -13.49 -24.67 13.60
N ALA A 19 -13.60 -24.72 12.27
CA ALA A 19 -12.75 -25.56 11.43
C ALA A 19 -11.49 -24.76 11.05
N VAL A 20 -10.32 -25.24 11.47
CA VAL A 20 -9.05 -24.55 11.19
C VAL A 20 -8.75 -24.63 9.69
N PRO A 21 -8.57 -23.49 9.00
CA PRO A 21 -8.26 -23.52 7.59
C PRO A 21 -6.83 -24.00 7.35
N VAL A 22 -6.65 -24.80 6.30
CA VAL A 22 -5.35 -25.26 5.80
C VAL A 22 -5.07 -24.57 4.48
N PHE A 23 -3.93 -23.89 4.38
CA PHE A 23 -3.52 -23.22 3.14
C PHE A 23 -2.13 -23.67 2.68
N PRO A 24 -1.85 -23.65 1.37
CA PRO A 24 -0.53 -24.02 0.85
C PRO A 24 0.49 -22.90 1.09
N CYS A 25 1.63 -23.24 1.68
CA CYS A 25 2.81 -22.38 1.66
C CYS A 25 3.37 -22.30 0.22
N ALA A 26 4.18 -21.27 -0.06
CA ALA A 26 4.93 -21.17 -1.32
C ALA A 26 5.85 -22.38 -1.60
N CYS A 27 6.25 -23.14 -0.56
CA CYS A 27 7.01 -24.40 -0.73
C CYS A 27 6.13 -25.63 -1.03
N GLY A 28 4.80 -25.47 -1.10
CA GLY A 28 3.83 -26.54 -1.35
C GLY A 28 3.34 -27.28 -0.11
N ASN A 29 3.94 -27.08 1.06
CA ASN A 29 3.48 -27.71 2.30
C ASN A 29 2.25 -27.00 2.89
N PRO A 30 1.28 -27.75 3.46
CA PRO A 30 0.15 -27.17 4.16
C PRO A 30 0.60 -26.42 5.41
N VAL A 31 -0.01 -25.28 5.67
CA VAL A 31 0.20 -24.45 6.86
C VAL A 31 -1.13 -24.16 7.52
N THR A 32 -1.16 -24.30 8.83
CA THR A 32 -2.29 -23.99 9.70
C THR A 32 -1.87 -22.94 10.73
N PRO A 33 -2.69 -21.91 11.01
CA PRO A 33 -2.41 -20.98 12.10
C PRO A 33 -2.34 -21.73 13.45
N PRO A 34 -1.30 -21.54 14.27
CA PRO A 34 -1.17 -22.21 15.55
C PRO A 34 -2.13 -21.59 16.57
N LEU A 35 -3.33 -22.17 16.71
CA LEU A 35 -4.34 -21.66 17.64
C LEU A 35 -3.87 -21.78 19.09
N ASP A 36 -4.08 -20.73 19.87
CA ASP A 36 -3.91 -20.74 21.33
C ASP A 36 -5.29 -20.88 22.00
N LEU A 37 -5.70 -22.13 22.20
CA LEU A 37 -6.99 -22.45 22.83
C LEU A 37 -7.00 -22.25 24.35
N THR A 38 -5.84 -21.93 24.95
CA THR A 38 -5.73 -21.63 26.38
C THR A 38 -5.99 -20.15 26.67
N SER A 39 -5.71 -19.29 25.70
CA SER A 39 -6.06 -17.87 25.76
C SER A 39 -7.57 -17.66 25.56
N PRO A 40 -8.18 -16.72 26.29
CA PRO A 40 -9.60 -16.43 26.13
C PRO A 40 -9.89 -15.83 24.74
N PRO A 41 -10.90 -16.33 24.02
CA PRO A 41 -11.36 -15.72 22.78
C PRO A 41 -11.82 -14.29 22.99
N ARG A 42 -11.59 -13.42 22.00
CA ARG A 42 -11.88 -11.99 22.09
C ARG A 42 -13.06 -11.62 21.20
N GLU A 43 -13.87 -10.69 21.65
CA GLU A 43 -14.90 -10.08 20.81
C GLU A 43 -14.25 -9.11 19.81
N LEU A 44 -14.62 -9.26 18.53
CA LEU A 44 -14.23 -8.34 17.48
C LEU A 44 -15.27 -7.22 17.36
N THR A 45 -15.00 -6.10 18.03
CA THR A 45 -15.86 -4.90 17.96
C THR A 45 -15.50 -4.00 16.77
N HIS A 46 -14.23 -3.97 16.37
CA HIS A 46 -13.73 -3.17 15.26
C HIS A 46 -12.63 -3.92 14.50
N ARG A 47 -12.68 -3.88 13.16
CA ARG A 47 -11.63 -4.43 12.30
C ARG A 47 -10.64 -3.36 11.90
N THR A 48 -9.39 -3.53 12.29
CA THR A 48 -8.25 -2.79 11.72
C THR A 48 -7.45 -3.72 10.83
N TRP A 49 -6.75 -3.18 9.83
CA TRP A 49 -5.89 -3.96 8.93
C TRP A 49 -4.90 -4.80 9.73
N THR A 50 -4.12 -4.19 10.63
CA THR A 50 -3.09 -4.88 11.43
C THR A 50 -3.65 -5.98 12.34
N GLN A 51 -4.90 -5.88 12.79
CA GLN A 51 -5.54 -6.91 13.62
C GLN A 51 -6.22 -8.02 12.81
N SER A 52 -6.34 -7.85 11.49
CA SER A 52 -6.98 -8.83 10.60
C SER A 52 -6.00 -9.89 10.09
N TRP A 53 -4.71 -9.76 10.40
CA TRP A 53 -3.65 -10.64 9.93
C TRP A 53 -2.82 -11.19 11.08
N VAL A 54 -2.38 -12.45 10.94
CA VAL A 54 -1.47 -13.14 11.87
C VAL A 54 -0.29 -13.68 11.09
N ALA A 55 0.91 -13.53 11.65
CA ALA A 55 2.09 -14.13 11.06
C ALA A 55 2.12 -15.63 11.40
N VAL A 56 2.36 -16.48 10.41
CA VAL A 56 2.52 -17.93 10.59
C VAL A 56 3.81 -18.38 9.93
N ARG A 57 4.56 -19.26 10.61
CA ARG A 57 5.80 -19.83 10.12
C ARG A 57 5.54 -21.24 9.61
N CYS A 58 5.96 -21.52 8.38
CA CYS A 58 5.91 -22.88 7.84
C CYS A 58 6.92 -23.77 8.56
N GLU A 59 6.48 -24.87 9.15
CA GLU A 59 7.37 -25.82 9.84
C GLU A 59 8.32 -26.56 8.88
N ALA A 60 7.97 -26.66 7.59
CA ALA A 60 8.78 -27.37 6.61
C ALA A 60 9.93 -26.51 6.02
N CYS A 61 9.66 -25.23 5.71
CA CYS A 61 10.66 -24.36 5.07
C CYS A 61 11.08 -23.14 5.90
N GLY A 62 10.48 -22.93 7.07
CA GLY A 62 10.77 -21.81 7.96
C GLY A 62 10.26 -20.45 7.49
N ARG A 63 9.63 -20.35 6.30
CA ARG A 63 9.11 -19.07 5.78
C ARG A 63 7.99 -18.54 6.65
N GLU A 64 8.06 -17.25 6.97
CA GLU A 64 7.02 -16.48 7.63
C GLU A 64 6.12 -15.82 6.59
N SER A 65 4.81 -15.82 6.80
CA SER A 65 3.84 -15.18 5.92
C SER A 65 2.64 -14.70 6.73
N GLU A 66 1.96 -13.67 6.24
CA GLU A 66 0.75 -13.14 6.86
C GLU A 66 -0.49 -13.88 6.37
N TRP A 67 -1.36 -14.26 7.30
CA TRP A 67 -2.59 -15.01 7.06
C TRP A 67 -3.78 -14.36 7.76
N PRO A 68 -5.02 -14.49 7.24
CA PRO A 68 -6.19 -13.92 7.90
C PRO A 68 -6.32 -14.45 9.33
N HIS A 69 -6.58 -13.55 10.28
CA HIS A 69 -6.79 -13.94 11.68
C HIS A 69 -8.01 -14.86 11.78
N PRO A 70 -7.90 -16.01 12.47
CA PRO A 70 -9.02 -16.90 12.73
C PRO A 70 -10.22 -16.20 13.40
N GLU A 71 -11.40 -16.29 12.78
CA GLU A 71 -12.64 -15.68 13.26
C GLU A 71 -13.81 -16.68 13.18
N VAL A 72 -14.69 -16.66 14.19
CA VAL A 72 -15.94 -17.46 14.22
C VAL A 72 -17.13 -16.58 14.59
N GLY A 73 -18.21 -16.65 13.81
CA GLY A 73 -19.47 -16.01 14.14
C GLY A 73 -20.26 -16.83 15.15
N CYS A 74 -20.66 -16.24 16.27
CA CYS A 74 -21.52 -16.91 17.24
C CYS A 74 -22.95 -17.04 16.68
N THR A 75 -23.39 -18.25 16.43
CA THR A 75 -24.73 -18.53 15.87
C THR A 75 -25.89 -18.07 16.77
N SER A 76 -25.64 -17.90 18.07
CA SER A 76 -26.67 -17.55 19.06
C SER A 76 -26.87 -16.04 19.25
N CYS A 77 -25.81 -15.24 19.23
CA CYS A 77 -25.89 -13.80 19.54
C CYS A 77 -25.32 -12.89 18.45
N GLY A 78 -24.76 -13.46 17.37
CA GLY A 78 -24.21 -12.71 16.24
C GLY A 78 -22.81 -12.13 16.46
N THR A 79 -22.26 -12.19 17.68
CA THR A 79 -20.91 -11.72 17.98
C THR A 79 -19.86 -12.43 17.13
N VAL A 80 -18.95 -11.67 16.53
CA VAL A 80 -17.77 -12.22 15.85
C VAL A 80 -16.65 -12.39 16.88
N VAL A 81 -16.12 -13.60 16.98
CA VAL A 81 -15.12 -14.00 17.97
C VAL A 81 -13.79 -14.23 17.27
N LEU A 82 -12.75 -13.52 17.70
CA LEU A 82 -11.36 -13.78 17.30
C LEU A 82 -10.83 -14.98 18.09
N VAL A 83 -10.39 -16.01 17.36
CA VAL A 83 -9.77 -17.20 17.94
C VAL A 83 -8.28 -16.91 18.15
N PRO A 84 -7.75 -16.95 19.38
CA PRO A 84 -6.36 -16.57 19.64
C PRO A 84 -5.38 -17.48 18.90
N VAL A 85 -4.25 -16.91 18.49
CA VAL A 85 -3.14 -17.63 17.89
C VAL A 85 -1.87 -17.41 18.71
N HIS A 86 -0.99 -18.40 18.75
CA HIS A 86 0.31 -18.23 19.35
C HIS A 86 1.11 -17.20 18.55
N PRO A 87 1.64 -16.14 19.19
CA PRO A 87 2.48 -15.18 18.50
C PRO A 87 3.73 -15.90 17.98
N LEU A 88 4.21 -15.53 16.79
CA LEU A 88 5.50 -16.02 16.33
C LEU A 88 6.59 -15.57 17.30
N ALA A 89 7.28 -16.53 17.88
CA ALA A 89 8.47 -16.24 18.67
C ALA A 89 9.51 -15.57 17.74
N PRO A 90 10.02 -14.38 18.09
CA PRO A 90 11.11 -13.76 17.35
C PRO A 90 12.34 -14.68 17.40
N VAL A 91 12.92 -14.97 16.23
CA VAL A 91 14.13 -15.79 16.14
C VAL A 91 15.30 -14.94 16.61
N GLY A 92 15.78 -15.19 17.84
CA GLY A 92 17.04 -14.63 18.32
C GLY A 92 16.98 -13.18 18.80
N GLY A 93 16.34 -12.95 19.94
CA GLY A 93 16.67 -11.84 20.83
C GLY A 93 17.21 -12.42 22.14
N VAL A 94 18.49 -12.19 22.45
CA VAL A 94 19.07 -12.50 23.76
C VAL A 94 18.14 -11.94 24.85
N PRO A 95 17.80 -12.68 25.92
CA PRO A 95 16.99 -12.13 27.00
C PRO A 95 17.77 -10.99 27.65
N ARG A 96 17.43 -9.74 27.35
CA ARG A 96 17.85 -8.61 28.16
C ARG A 96 17.00 -8.64 29.43
N THR A 97 17.48 -9.35 30.44
CA THR A 97 17.07 -9.12 31.82
C THR A 97 17.42 -7.69 32.18
N ALA A 98 16.47 -6.76 32.02
CA ALA A 98 16.53 -5.44 32.63
C ALA A 98 15.72 -5.47 33.94
N ALA A 99 16.22 -6.23 34.90
CA ALA A 99 15.98 -5.94 36.30
C ALA A 99 17.05 -4.93 36.72
N ALA A 100 16.67 -3.66 36.83
CA ALA A 100 17.44 -2.67 37.59
C ALA A 100 16.45 -1.71 38.23
N ALA A 101 16.00 -2.10 39.43
CA ALA A 101 15.45 -1.19 40.41
C ALA A 101 16.50 -0.10 40.72
N GLN A 102 16.10 1.16 40.65
CA GLN A 102 16.89 2.28 41.16
C GLN A 102 16.77 2.36 42.70
N PRO A 103 17.88 2.42 43.45
CA PRO A 103 17.87 2.85 44.84
C PRO A 103 18.06 4.38 44.97
N PRO A 104 17.69 4.98 46.12
CA PRO A 104 17.64 6.43 46.30
C PRO A 104 18.95 7.04 46.82
N GLY A 105 19.24 8.27 46.37
CA GLY A 105 19.79 9.41 47.11
C GLY A 105 21.20 9.35 47.73
N SER A 106 22.10 10.26 47.31
CA SER A 106 22.96 11.08 48.20
C SER A 106 23.71 12.19 47.43
N GLN A 107 23.51 13.45 47.82
CA GLN A 107 24.38 14.62 47.52
C GLN A 107 25.50 14.71 48.58
N PRO A 108 26.56 15.54 48.37
CA PRO A 108 26.72 16.74 49.23
C PRO A 108 27.37 17.96 48.48
N PRO A 109 27.86 19.05 49.15
CA PRO A 109 27.39 20.44 49.04
C PRO A 109 28.44 21.36 48.34
N GLY A 110 28.33 22.68 48.09
CA GLY A 110 27.34 23.75 48.31
C GLY A 110 28.05 25.12 48.15
N SER A 111 27.54 25.98 47.24
CA SER A 111 27.41 27.47 47.24
C SER A 111 28.60 28.41 47.60
N PRO A 112 28.62 29.72 47.24
CA PRO A 112 27.50 30.70 47.08
C PRO A 112 27.66 31.65 45.84
N LEU A 113 26.91 32.72 45.51
CA LEU A 113 25.60 33.34 45.80
C LEU A 113 25.41 34.51 44.76
N THR A 114 24.23 35.15 44.80
CA THR A 114 23.80 36.45 44.22
C THR A 114 23.34 36.43 42.75
N GLY A 115 22.16 36.95 42.37
CA GLY A 115 21.07 37.61 43.09
C GLY A 115 20.03 38.14 42.10
N SER A 116 18.78 38.24 42.56
CA SER A 116 17.69 39.12 42.09
C SER A 116 16.76 38.65 40.95
N ALA A 117 15.49 38.50 41.32
CA ALA A 117 14.27 38.41 40.49
C ALA A 117 13.61 39.82 40.40
N PRO A 118 12.38 40.06 39.82
CA PRO A 118 11.41 39.10 39.29
C PRO A 118 10.58 39.53 38.04
N ARG A 119 9.63 38.64 37.68
CA ARG A 119 8.29 38.81 37.06
C ARG A 119 8.10 38.81 35.51
N ALA A 120 7.30 37.81 35.13
CA ALA A 120 6.02 37.87 34.39
C ALA A 120 6.02 37.99 32.85
N ALA A 121 5.49 36.91 32.25
CA ALA A 121 4.37 36.82 31.31
C ALA A 121 4.38 37.57 29.96
N GLU A 122 3.75 36.89 28.99
CA GLU A 122 3.15 37.38 27.73
C GLU A 122 4.04 37.47 26.47
N SER A 123 3.79 36.52 25.56
CA SER A 123 3.69 36.78 24.11
C SER A 123 2.37 37.54 23.82
N PRO A 124 2.07 38.08 22.61
CA PRO A 124 2.81 38.15 21.35
C PRO A 124 2.84 39.59 20.74
N GLY A 125 3.56 39.82 19.63
CA GLY A 125 3.38 41.06 18.87
C GLY A 125 4.43 41.30 17.80
N TRP A 126 4.04 41.14 16.55
CA TRP A 126 4.83 41.50 15.37
C TRP A 126 4.99 43.02 15.27
N PRO A 127 6.09 43.52 14.71
CA PRO A 127 6.05 44.74 13.92
C PRO A 127 6.38 44.45 12.46
N VAL A 128 5.46 44.84 11.59
CA VAL A 128 5.64 44.98 10.15
C VAL A 128 6.21 46.36 9.81
N SER A 129 6.94 46.38 8.70
CA SER A 129 7.14 47.50 7.75
C SER A 129 8.49 48.25 7.84
N PRO A 130 8.85 49.03 6.82
CA PRO A 130 9.15 48.61 5.44
C PRO A 130 10.45 49.28 4.92
N ALA A 131 10.97 48.87 3.76
CA ALA A 131 11.61 49.74 2.74
C ALA A 131 12.46 48.90 1.76
N GLY A 132 12.08 48.89 0.48
CA GLY A 132 13.07 48.87 -0.60
C GLY A 132 13.53 50.30 -0.91
N PRO A 133 14.25 50.58 -2.02
CA PRO A 133 14.73 49.68 -3.08
C PRO A 133 16.22 49.91 -3.44
N ALA A 134 16.81 49.06 -4.29
CA ALA A 134 17.65 49.46 -5.44
C ALA A 134 18.33 48.26 -6.10
N ALA A 135 18.30 48.26 -7.43
CA ALA A 135 18.86 47.28 -8.34
C ALA A 135 20.33 47.59 -8.71
N ALA A 136 21.10 46.53 -9.04
CA ALA A 136 22.21 46.43 -10.02
C ALA A 136 23.07 45.22 -9.61
N GLY A 137 23.08 44.10 -10.33
CA GLY A 137 23.81 43.87 -11.58
C GLY A 137 24.47 42.46 -11.50
N PRO A 138 24.83 41.83 -12.63
CA PRO A 138 24.99 40.37 -12.73
C PRO A 138 26.39 39.91 -12.31
N GLY A 139 26.44 38.87 -11.46
CA GLY A 139 27.67 38.20 -11.06
C GLY A 139 27.74 36.78 -11.64
N PRO A 140 28.88 36.35 -12.20
CA PRO A 140 29.05 35.05 -12.84
C PRO A 140 29.13 33.93 -11.78
N GLY A 141 28.55 32.79 -12.09
CA GLY A 141 28.49 31.65 -11.17
C GLY A 141 29.85 31.05 -10.84
N PRO A 142 29.99 30.36 -9.69
CA PRO A 142 31.06 29.41 -9.48
C PRO A 142 30.63 28.02 -9.99
N ALA A 143 31.59 27.40 -10.68
CA ALA A 143 31.53 26.07 -11.24
C ALA A 143 31.05 25.02 -10.23
N ARG A 144 30.08 24.20 -10.66
CA ARG A 144 29.84 22.89 -10.06
C ARG A 144 30.99 21.98 -10.47
N ASP A 145 31.67 21.46 -9.48
CA ASP A 145 32.65 20.40 -9.61
C ASP A 145 31.93 19.11 -10.12
N PRO A 146 32.27 18.56 -11.29
CA PRO A 146 31.73 17.30 -11.75
C PRO A 146 32.68 16.19 -11.33
N SER A 147 32.52 15.71 -10.10
CA SER A 147 33.16 14.46 -9.65
C SER A 147 32.14 13.66 -8.85
N ASP A 148 31.21 13.04 -9.57
CA ASP A 148 30.72 11.71 -9.19
C ASP A 148 30.16 11.02 -10.44
N THR A 149 30.92 10.05 -10.93
CA THR A 149 30.56 9.11 -11.98
C THR A 149 31.30 7.82 -11.66
N PRO A 150 30.74 6.62 -11.88
CA PRO A 150 29.35 6.21 -11.94
C PRO A 150 29.05 5.04 -10.97
N GLY A 151 27.94 5.09 -10.25
CA GLY A 151 27.32 3.87 -9.72
C GLY A 151 26.81 3.06 -10.90
N SER A 152 27.56 2.03 -11.28
CA SER A 152 27.27 1.06 -12.34
C SER A 152 25.85 0.50 -12.21
N ARG A 153 24.88 1.15 -12.84
CA ARG A 153 23.68 0.47 -13.30
C ARG A 153 24.13 -0.42 -14.43
N THR A 154 24.09 -1.73 -14.20
CA THR A 154 24.15 -2.73 -15.26
C THR A 154 23.27 -2.24 -16.41
N PRO A 155 23.80 -2.16 -17.65
CA PRO A 155 22.96 -1.86 -18.80
C PRO A 155 21.82 -2.88 -18.79
N ALA A 156 20.58 -2.40 -18.66
CA ALA A 156 19.43 -3.22 -19.00
C ALA A 156 19.71 -3.78 -20.40
N ASP A 157 19.44 -5.08 -20.59
CA ASP A 157 19.51 -5.72 -21.89
C ASP A 157 18.86 -4.79 -22.92
N PRO A 158 19.46 -4.58 -24.11
CA PRO A 158 18.88 -3.70 -25.12
C PRO A 158 17.47 -4.20 -25.39
N ALA A 159 16.48 -3.38 -24.98
CA ALA A 159 15.07 -3.69 -25.13
C ALA A 159 14.85 -4.11 -26.58
N VAL A 160 14.37 -5.36 -26.77
CA VAL A 160 13.97 -5.83 -28.09
C VAL A 160 13.04 -4.77 -28.67
N PRO A 161 13.32 -4.21 -29.87
CA PRO A 161 12.53 -3.13 -30.42
C PRO A 161 11.06 -3.56 -30.44
N ARG A 162 10.26 -2.87 -29.65
CA ARG A 162 8.85 -3.20 -29.48
C ARG A 162 8.17 -2.97 -30.83
N PRO A 163 7.42 -3.95 -31.37
CA PRO A 163 6.70 -3.76 -32.63
C PRO A 163 5.69 -2.61 -32.50
N ASP A 164 5.21 -2.04 -33.59
CA ASP A 164 4.14 -1.03 -33.50
C ASP A 164 2.87 -1.62 -32.87
N PHE A 165 2.22 -0.86 -31.99
CA PHE A 165 0.94 -1.26 -31.42
C PHE A 165 -0.13 -1.28 -32.52
N ARG A 166 -0.96 -2.33 -32.53
CA ARG A 166 -2.08 -2.47 -33.48
C ARG A 166 -3.39 -2.14 -32.76
N PRO A 167 -3.93 -0.92 -32.94
CA PRO A 167 -5.16 -0.51 -32.26
C PRO A 167 -6.37 -1.33 -32.71
N VAL A 168 -7.32 -1.48 -31.79
CA VAL A 168 -8.63 -2.09 -32.04
C VAL A 168 -9.70 -1.03 -31.79
N THR A 169 -10.58 -0.81 -32.75
CA THR A 169 -11.64 0.20 -32.62
C THR A 169 -12.55 -0.09 -31.43
N ILE A 170 -12.79 0.91 -30.58
CA ILE A 170 -13.63 0.77 -29.39
C ILE A 170 -15.08 1.11 -29.75
N ARG A 171 -15.99 0.13 -29.65
CA ARG A 171 -17.44 0.33 -29.87
C ARG A 171 -18.26 0.10 -28.60
N THR A 172 -17.70 -0.64 -27.66
CA THR A 172 -18.34 -1.03 -26.41
C THR A 172 -17.38 -0.88 -25.23
N ALA A 173 -17.94 -0.87 -24.02
CA ALA A 173 -17.15 -0.90 -22.79
C ALA A 173 -16.20 -2.11 -22.72
N ARG A 174 -16.62 -3.25 -23.27
CA ARG A 174 -15.78 -4.45 -23.36
C ARG A 174 -14.59 -4.24 -24.28
N ASP A 175 -14.77 -3.54 -25.39
CA ASP A 175 -13.68 -3.24 -26.33
C ASP A 175 -12.63 -2.33 -25.70
N ALA A 176 -13.06 -1.38 -24.84
CA ALA A 176 -12.15 -0.54 -24.08
C ALA A 176 -11.25 -1.36 -23.13
N VAL A 177 -11.84 -2.34 -22.42
CA VAL A 177 -11.09 -3.25 -21.54
C VAL A 177 -10.14 -4.14 -22.34
N VAL A 178 -10.58 -4.68 -23.48
CA VAL A 178 -9.73 -5.48 -24.37
C VAL A 178 -8.57 -4.65 -24.92
N THR A 179 -8.83 -3.41 -25.32
CA THR A 179 -7.81 -2.48 -25.82
C THR A 179 -6.75 -2.19 -24.76
N ALA A 180 -7.16 -1.86 -23.53
CA ALA A 180 -6.25 -1.67 -22.41
C ALA A 180 -5.41 -2.93 -22.12
N ALA A 181 -6.03 -4.12 -22.13
CA ALA A 181 -5.32 -5.38 -21.90
C ALA A 181 -4.28 -5.68 -23.01
N LEU A 182 -4.62 -5.44 -24.28
CA LEU A 182 -3.69 -5.60 -25.40
C LEU A 182 -2.54 -4.59 -25.31
N TYR A 183 -2.83 -3.35 -24.92
CA TYR A 183 -1.83 -2.31 -24.76
C TYR A 183 -0.84 -2.64 -23.63
N LEU A 184 -1.32 -3.10 -22.48
CA LEU A 184 -0.46 -3.54 -21.37
C LEU A 184 0.41 -4.73 -21.75
N ARG A 185 -0.13 -5.71 -22.49
CA ARG A 185 0.68 -6.83 -23.02
C ARG A 185 1.76 -6.36 -23.99
N TRP A 186 1.41 -5.38 -24.82
CA TRP A 186 2.35 -4.75 -25.73
C TRP A 186 3.45 -3.98 -25.00
N LEU A 187 3.13 -3.30 -23.89
CA LEU A 187 4.12 -2.66 -23.00
C LEU A 187 5.08 -3.65 -22.33
N GLY A 188 4.72 -4.95 -22.28
CA GLY A 188 5.58 -6.02 -21.76
C GLY A 188 4.98 -6.77 -20.57
N PHE A 189 3.82 -6.37 -20.05
CA PHE A 189 3.18 -7.05 -18.94
C PHE A 189 2.64 -8.41 -19.38
N GLN A 190 3.11 -9.48 -18.74
CA GLN A 190 2.68 -10.84 -19.03
C GLN A 190 1.39 -11.18 -18.27
N ASP A 191 0.61 -12.13 -18.80
CA ASP A 191 -0.58 -12.69 -18.13
C ASP A 191 -1.63 -11.65 -17.66
N VAL A 192 -1.80 -10.56 -18.42
CA VAL A 192 -2.85 -9.56 -18.14
C VAL A 192 -4.22 -10.22 -18.22
N ARG A 193 -4.91 -10.29 -17.08
CA ARG A 193 -6.21 -10.94 -16.91
C ARG A 193 -7.16 -10.08 -16.08
N GLN A 194 -8.44 -10.19 -16.37
CA GLN A 194 -9.48 -9.71 -15.47
C GLN A 194 -9.61 -10.70 -14.29
N PRO A 195 -9.71 -10.26 -13.03
CA PRO A 195 -9.89 -11.17 -11.91
C PRO A 195 -11.20 -11.97 -12.03
N ASP A 196 -11.12 -13.28 -11.81
CA ASP A 196 -12.29 -14.16 -11.74
C ASP A 196 -13.02 -13.94 -10.40
N GLY A 197 -13.94 -12.99 -10.38
CA GLY A 197 -14.74 -12.66 -9.20
C GLY A 197 -16.05 -11.96 -9.59
N ARG A 198 -17.05 -12.04 -8.71
CA ARG A 198 -18.28 -11.24 -8.88
C ARG A 198 -17.86 -9.78 -9.01
N PRO A 199 -18.17 -9.07 -10.13
CA PRO A 199 -17.88 -7.65 -10.22
C PRO A 199 -18.54 -6.96 -9.03
N ILE A 200 -17.74 -6.34 -8.17
CA ILE A 200 -18.26 -5.26 -7.33
C ILE A 200 -18.83 -4.26 -8.33
N PRO A 201 -20.04 -3.69 -8.14
CA PRO A 201 -20.58 -2.71 -9.05
C PRO A 201 -19.78 -1.40 -8.97
N SER A 202 -18.59 -1.42 -9.55
CA SER A 202 -17.77 -0.26 -9.88
C SER A 202 -17.93 0.02 -11.37
N THR A 203 -17.95 1.30 -11.73
CA THR A 203 -17.97 1.73 -13.13
C THR A 203 -16.70 1.33 -13.87
N ALA A 204 -15.59 1.24 -13.13
CA ALA A 204 -14.30 0.83 -13.65
C ALA A 204 -14.05 -0.68 -13.47
N VAL A 205 -13.30 -1.24 -14.42
CA VAL A 205 -12.97 -2.66 -14.55
C VAL A 205 -11.50 -2.89 -14.22
N ASP A 206 -11.25 -3.85 -13.34
CA ASP A 206 -9.89 -4.21 -12.91
C ASP A 206 -9.22 -5.20 -13.87
N LEU A 207 -7.96 -4.93 -14.21
CA LEU A 207 -7.02 -5.83 -14.86
C LEU A 207 -5.82 -6.07 -13.92
N ARG A 208 -5.27 -7.28 -13.95
CA ARG A 208 -4.16 -7.71 -13.11
C ARG A 208 -3.13 -8.46 -13.94
N ALA A 209 -1.86 -8.25 -13.63
CA ALA A 209 -0.72 -9.03 -14.10
C ALA A 209 0.33 -9.09 -12.97
N PRO A 210 1.35 -9.96 -13.03
CA PRO A 210 2.45 -9.93 -12.07
C PRO A 210 3.07 -8.52 -12.01
N GLY A 211 3.02 -7.89 -10.83
CA GLY A 211 3.54 -6.53 -10.62
C GLY A 211 2.66 -5.39 -11.15
N LEU A 212 1.45 -5.66 -11.66
CA LEU A 212 0.55 -4.65 -12.23
C LEU A 212 -0.89 -4.76 -11.71
N VAL A 213 -1.43 -3.60 -11.36
CA VAL A 213 -2.84 -3.31 -11.15
C VAL A 213 -3.26 -2.24 -12.16
N ALA A 214 -4.16 -2.57 -13.08
CA ALA A 214 -4.72 -1.59 -14.00
C ALA A 214 -6.22 -1.46 -13.80
N GLN A 215 -6.74 -0.24 -13.90
CA GLN A 215 -8.16 0.07 -13.81
C GLN A 215 -8.62 0.75 -15.10
N VAL A 216 -9.73 0.28 -15.67
CA VAL A 216 -10.26 0.77 -16.94
C VAL A 216 -11.64 1.36 -16.71
N ASP A 217 -11.81 2.64 -16.97
CA ASP A 217 -13.10 3.34 -16.93
C ASP A 217 -13.66 3.55 -18.34
N PRO A 218 -14.62 2.72 -18.78
CA PRO A 218 -15.24 2.84 -20.09
C PRO A 218 -16.37 3.88 -20.12
N THR A 219 -16.62 4.60 -19.03
CA THR A 219 -17.73 5.56 -18.98
C THR A 219 -17.43 6.83 -19.77
N THR A 220 -18.49 7.55 -20.12
CA THR A 220 -18.40 8.84 -20.82
C THR A 220 -18.23 10.02 -19.86
N ALA A 221 -18.05 9.77 -18.56
CA ALA A 221 -17.82 10.80 -17.55
C ALA A 221 -16.32 10.86 -17.20
N PRO A 222 -15.72 12.06 -17.10
CA PRO A 222 -14.31 12.17 -16.70
C PRO A 222 -14.05 11.50 -15.34
N ALA A 223 -12.96 10.75 -15.24
CA ALA A 223 -12.56 10.11 -14.00
C ALA A 223 -12.10 11.18 -12.99
N GLY A 224 -12.70 11.14 -11.80
CA GLY A 224 -12.42 12.10 -10.72
C GLY A 224 -11.33 11.63 -9.76
N LEU A 225 -10.95 12.52 -8.84
CA LEU A 225 -9.92 12.32 -7.82
C LEU A 225 -10.02 10.97 -7.08
N ARG A 226 -11.22 10.64 -6.58
CA ARG A 226 -11.51 9.39 -5.86
C ARG A 226 -11.14 8.15 -6.67
N ALA A 227 -11.32 8.18 -7.99
CA ALA A 227 -11.00 7.03 -8.84
C ALA A 227 -9.50 6.77 -8.91
N VAL A 228 -8.69 7.84 -8.97
CA VAL A 228 -7.22 7.77 -8.92
C VAL A 228 -6.74 7.28 -7.54
N GLU A 229 -7.33 7.78 -6.45
CA GLU A 229 -7.01 7.31 -5.10
C GLU A 229 -7.37 5.82 -4.92
N CYS A 230 -8.48 5.36 -5.50
CA CYS A 230 -8.88 3.96 -5.45
C CYS A 230 -7.89 3.05 -6.18
N VAL A 231 -7.45 3.38 -7.40
CA VAL A 231 -6.48 2.54 -8.12
C VAL A 231 -5.15 2.48 -7.37
N TRP A 232 -4.73 3.60 -6.77
CA TRP A 232 -3.52 3.68 -5.96
C TRP A 232 -3.57 2.75 -4.75
N LEU A 233 -4.66 2.80 -3.98
CA LEU A 233 -4.86 1.93 -2.82
C LEU A 233 -4.89 0.45 -3.22
N ASN A 234 -5.48 0.13 -4.37
CA ASN A 234 -5.47 -1.23 -4.91
C ASN A 234 -4.06 -1.70 -5.28
N GLY A 235 -3.25 -0.85 -5.91
CA GLY A 235 -1.85 -1.13 -6.21
C GLY A 235 -1.00 -1.31 -4.96
N LEU A 236 -1.15 -0.43 -3.97
CA LEU A 236 -0.47 -0.57 -2.68
C LEU A 236 -0.80 -1.89 -1.99
N THR A 237 -2.08 -2.26 -1.97
CA THR A 237 -2.55 -3.52 -1.38
C THR A 237 -1.94 -4.74 -2.10
N ALA A 238 -1.75 -4.65 -3.41
CA ALA A 238 -1.15 -5.71 -4.22
C ALA A 238 0.38 -5.61 -4.35
N CYS A 239 1.02 -4.60 -3.73
CA CYS A 239 2.42 -4.24 -3.92
C CYS A 239 2.83 -4.18 -5.41
N ALA A 240 2.00 -3.53 -6.22
CA ALA A 240 2.09 -3.53 -7.68
C ALA A 240 1.96 -2.11 -8.24
N THR A 241 2.54 -1.89 -9.42
CA THR A 241 2.39 -0.64 -10.17
C THR A 241 0.92 -0.43 -10.55
N SER A 242 0.40 0.77 -10.31
CA SER A 242 -0.98 1.15 -10.62
C SER A 242 -1.06 1.87 -11.95
N VAL A 243 -1.98 1.51 -12.84
CA VAL A 243 -2.22 2.21 -14.12
C VAL A 243 -3.71 2.48 -14.27
N TYR A 244 -4.09 3.65 -14.76
CA TYR A 244 -5.50 3.98 -15.03
C TYR A 244 -5.70 4.28 -16.52
N PHE A 245 -6.72 3.67 -17.12
CA PHE A 245 -7.23 3.99 -18.46
C PHE A 245 -8.63 4.59 -18.37
N SER A 246 -8.88 5.71 -19.05
CA SER A 246 -10.19 6.36 -19.11
C SER A 246 -10.61 6.66 -20.55
N LEU A 247 -11.87 6.40 -20.89
CA LEU A 247 -12.41 6.78 -22.20
C LEU A 247 -12.74 8.28 -22.26
N ALA A 248 -13.27 8.85 -21.18
CA ALA A 248 -13.68 10.26 -21.11
C ALA A 248 -12.61 11.21 -20.55
N GLY A 249 -11.40 10.70 -20.28
CA GLY A 249 -10.34 11.47 -19.65
C GLY A 249 -10.52 11.64 -18.15
N TYR A 250 -9.92 12.69 -17.62
CA TYR A 250 -9.73 12.91 -16.18
C TYR A 250 -10.03 14.36 -15.81
N THR A 251 -10.48 14.59 -14.59
CA THR A 251 -10.52 15.95 -14.03
C THR A 251 -9.11 16.48 -13.76
N GLU A 252 -8.95 17.80 -13.66
CA GLU A 252 -7.65 18.42 -13.36
C GLU A 252 -7.08 17.93 -12.02
N ASP A 253 -7.92 17.91 -10.98
CA ASP A 253 -7.54 17.36 -9.66
C ASP A 253 -7.08 15.89 -9.73
N ALA A 254 -7.66 15.09 -10.62
CA ALA A 254 -7.28 13.70 -10.79
C ALA A 254 -5.90 13.57 -11.47
N ARG A 255 -5.58 14.44 -12.44
CA ARG A 255 -4.26 14.46 -13.09
C ARG A 255 -3.19 14.91 -12.11
N ALA A 256 -3.39 16.05 -11.44
CA ALA A 256 -2.45 16.55 -10.44
C ALA A 256 -2.19 15.49 -9.34
N ARG A 257 -3.25 14.81 -8.87
CA ARG A 257 -3.08 13.75 -7.88
C ARG A 257 -2.35 12.53 -8.42
N ALA A 258 -2.59 12.14 -9.67
CA ALA A 258 -1.87 11.02 -10.27
C ALA A 258 -0.37 11.31 -10.40
N ASP A 259 0.00 12.56 -10.67
CA ASP A 259 1.40 12.99 -10.75
C ASP A 259 2.08 12.89 -9.38
N ASP A 260 1.44 13.39 -8.32
CA ASP A 260 1.92 13.25 -6.94
C ASP A 260 2.14 11.77 -6.53
N LEU A 261 1.29 10.88 -7.03
CA LEU A 261 1.29 9.46 -6.69
C LEU A 261 2.11 8.60 -7.66
N GLY A 262 2.62 9.18 -8.75
CA GLY A 262 3.36 8.48 -9.80
C GLY A 262 2.50 7.44 -10.55
N ILE A 263 1.23 7.73 -10.81
CA ILE A 263 0.29 6.81 -11.47
C ILE A 263 0.19 7.16 -12.96
N PRO A 264 0.60 6.26 -13.86
CA PRO A 264 0.36 6.38 -15.30
C PRO A 264 -1.13 6.51 -15.63
N LEU A 265 -1.48 7.61 -16.30
CA LEU A 265 -2.82 7.87 -16.84
C LEU A 265 -2.82 7.77 -18.36
N PHE A 266 -3.78 7.03 -18.91
CA PHE A 266 -3.99 6.90 -20.35
C PHE A 266 -5.42 7.24 -20.73
N VAL A 267 -5.58 8.05 -21.78
CA VAL A 267 -6.87 8.28 -22.41
C VAL A 267 -7.01 7.39 -23.62
N MET A 268 -8.13 6.67 -23.72
CA MET A 268 -8.43 5.85 -24.89
C MET A 268 -9.48 6.55 -25.75
N ASP A 269 -9.13 6.81 -27.00
CA ASP A 269 -10.11 7.29 -27.98
C ASP A 269 -10.84 6.13 -28.67
N LEU A 270 -11.85 6.45 -29.48
CA LEU A 270 -12.62 5.43 -30.21
C LEU A 270 -11.82 4.72 -31.30
N THR A 271 -10.62 5.23 -31.66
CA THR A 271 -9.69 4.56 -32.58
C THR A 271 -8.98 3.39 -31.89
N GLY A 272 -8.91 3.41 -30.56
CA GLY A 272 -8.31 2.36 -29.74
C GLY A 272 -6.82 2.52 -29.52
N MET A 273 -6.27 3.72 -29.71
CA MET A 273 -4.90 4.08 -29.33
C MET A 273 -4.92 4.74 -27.94
N PRO A 274 -4.40 4.08 -26.89
CA PRO A 274 -4.21 4.75 -25.60
C PRO A 274 -3.14 5.83 -25.72
N GLN A 275 -3.46 7.04 -25.28
CA GLN A 275 -2.56 8.20 -25.25
C GLN A 275 -2.14 8.49 -23.81
N PRO A 276 -0.83 8.57 -23.52
CA PRO A 276 -0.35 9.01 -22.21
C PRO A 276 -0.78 10.46 -21.97
N VAL A 277 -1.20 10.78 -20.75
CA VAL A 277 -1.60 12.15 -20.38
C VAL A 277 -0.84 12.71 -19.18
N ASN A 278 0.20 12.02 -18.72
CA ASN A 278 1.10 12.54 -17.71
C ASN A 278 2.49 11.91 -17.79
N ASP A 279 3.46 12.52 -17.10
CA ASP A 279 4.87 12.09 -17.13
C ASP A 279 5.05 10.62 -16.73
N PRO A 280 4.40 10.09 -15.67
CA PRO A 280 4.47 8.65 -15.37
C PRO A 280 3.99 7.75 -16.53
N ALA A 281 3.01 8.18 -17.32
CA ALA A 281 2.54 7.42 -18.47
C ALA A 281 3.52 7.47 -19.65
N GLU A 282 4.17 8.60 -19.88
CA GLU A 282 5.24 8.72 -20.87
C GLU A 282 6.46 7.87 -20.49
N ASP A 283 6.83 7.89 -19.21
CA ASP A 283 7.89 7.06 -18.65
C ASP A 283 7.58 5.56 -18.84
N LEU A 284 6.35 5.14 -18.53
CA LEU A 284 5.92 3.76 -18.74
C LEU A 284 5.90 3.38 -20.23
N LEU A 285 5.50 4.29 -21.11
CA LEU A 285 5.52 4.07 -22.55
C LEU A 285 6.94 3.85 -23.07
N GLY A 286 7.88 4.70 -22.64
CA GLY A 286 9.29 4.65 -23.04
C GLY A 286 10.06 3.46 -22.46
N MET A 287 9.85 3.12 -21.20
CA MET A 287 10.56 2.03 -20.53
C MET A 287 9.92 0.66 -20.77
N GLY A 288 8.59 0.58 -20.83
CA GLY A 288 7.87 -0.69 -20.73
C GLY A 288 7.71 -1.21 -19.31
N ALA A 289 7.21 -2.44 -19.22
CA ALA A 289 7.02 -3.18 -17.98
C ALA A 289 8.34 -3.48 -17.25
#